data_AF-K4IF93-F1
#
_entry.id   AF-K4IF93-F1
#
_cell.length_a   1.000
_cell.length_b   1.000
_cell.length_c   1.000
_cell.angle_alpha   90.00
_cell.angle_beta   90.00
_cell.angle_gamma   90.00
#
_symmetry.space_group_name_H-M   'P 1'
#
loop_
_entity.id
_entity.type
_entity.pdbx_description
1 polymer ?
#
loop_
_entity_poly.entity_id
_entity_poly.type
_entity_poly.pdbx_seq_one_letter_code
_entity_poly.pdbx_strand_id
1 'polypeptide(L)'
;MNKIFNIIKIVFGVVGAILFIRILNAGDEAIEADAALQSSILAPFMWVSYFILGVTVLSVLFFAIKALFTGNIKKTLFSLGGFILIIVISYVVSNGTETALRDGGVLSENGSRWVSAGLVAFYILAALAVLAMFLSSVKKIITK
;
A
#
# COMPACT_ATOMS: atom_id res chain seq x y z
N MET A 1 15.49 1.09 20.63
CA MET A 1 14.58 1.46 19.53
C MET A 1 13.64 0.34 19.04
N ASN A 2 13.56 -0.84 19.67
CA ASN A 2 12.83 -1.99 19.06
C ASN A 2 11.55 -2.43 19.77
N LYS A 3 11.26 -1.95 21.00
CA LYS A 3 10.04 -2.35 21.73
C LYS A 3 8.81 -1.55 21.28
N ILE A 4 8.95 -0.23 21.13
CA ILE A 4 7.83 0.65 20.76
C ILE A 4 7.29 0.33 19.36
N PHE A 5 8.15 0.17 18.36
CA PHE A 5 7.76 -0.20 17.00
C PHE A 5 7.16 -1.60 16.93
N ASN A 6 7.65 -2.55 17.73
CA ASN A 6 7.05 -3.89 17.82
C ASN A 6 5.66 -3.86 18.46
N ILE A 7 5.43 -3.01 19.45
CA ILE A 7 4.11 -2.85 20.07
C ILE A 7 3.16 -2.20 19.06
N ILE A 8 3.59 -1.11 18.40
CA ILE A 8 2.76 -0.37 17.43
C ILE A 8 2.29 -1.27 16.29
N LYS A 9 3.17 -2.08 15.68
CA LYS A 9 2.78 -2.99 14.59
C LYS A 9 1.78 -4.06 15.05
N ILE A 10 1.93 -4.58 16.27
CA ILE A 10 0.99 -5.57 16.84
C ILE A 10 -0.35 -4.90 17.08
N VAL A 11 -0.37 -3.69 17.65
CA VAL A 11 -1.60 -2.94 17.89
C VAL A 11 -2.35 -2.69 16.59
N PHE A 12 -1.69 -2.20 15.53
CA PHE A 12 -2.35 -2.02 14.23
C PHE A 12 -2.87 -3.33 13.65
N GLY A 13 -2.10 -4.42 13.77
CA GLY A 13 -2.54 -5.75 13.32
C GLY A 13 -3.78 -6.24 14.07
N VAL A 14 -3.80 -6.11 15.40
CA VAL A 14 -4.93 -6.54 16.24
C VAL A 14 -6.16 -5.66 16.00
N VAL A 15 -6.01 -4.34 15.96
CA VAL A 15 -7.12 -3.41 15.67
C VAL A 15 -7.70 -3.68 14.29
N GLY A 16 -6.86 -3.85 13.27
CA GLY A 16 -7.28 -4.20 11.92
C GLY A 16 -8.03 -5.53 11.88
N ALA A 17 -7.51 -6.57 12.54
CA ALA A 17 -8.16 -7.88 12.61
C ALA A 17 -9.53 -7.83 13.29
N ILE A 18 -9.64 -7.12 14.43
CA ILE A 18 -10.92 -6.97 15.14
C ILE A 18 -11.96 -6.26 14.26
N LEU A 19 -11.56 -5.15 13.62
CA LEU A 19 -12.47 -4.41 12.74
C LEU A 19 -12.86 -5.23 11.50
N PHE A 20 -11.92 -6.01 10.95
CA PHE A 20 -12.19 -6.91 9.84
C PHE A 20 -13.18 -8.03 10.22
N ILE A 21 -13.00 -8.68 11.36
CA ILE A 21 -13.93 -9.69 11.88
C ILE A 21 -15.33 -9.08 12.08
N ARG A 22 -15.43 -7.83 12.55
CA ARG A 22 -16.71 -7.12 12.68
C ARG A 22 -17.41 -6.93 11.33
N ILE A 23 -16.66 -6.59 10.28
CA ILE A 23 -17.20 -6.47 8.91
C ILE A 23 -17.72 -7.84 8.43
N LEU A 24 -16.91 -8.89 8.56
CA LEU A 24 -17.29 -10.25 8.15
C LEU A 24 -18.56 -10.76 8.87
N ASN A 25 -18.69 -10.47 10.16
CA ASN A 25 -19.85 -10.91 10.95
C ASN A 25 -21.14 -10.16 10.60
N ALA A 26 -21.04 -8.89 10.17
CA ALA A 26 -22.20 -8.11 9.76
C ALA A 26 -22.72 -8.56 8.38
N GLY A 27 -21.81 -9.00 7.51
CA GLY A 27 -22.14 -9.47 6.16
C GLY A 27 -22.36 -8.32 5.18
N ASP A 28 -21.93 -8.52 3.92
CA ASP A 28 -21.90 -7.47 2.92
C ASP A 28 -23.30 -6.93 2.58
N GLU A 29 -24.31 -7.80 2.44
CA GLU A 29 -25.69 -7.38 2.13
C GLU A 29 -26.28 -6.43 3.18
N ALA A 30 -26.04 -6.70 4.47
CA ALA A 30 -26.55 -5.87 5.56
C ALA A 30 -25.82 -4.51 5.63
N ILE A 31 -24.53 -4.50 5.33
CA ILE A 31 -23.73 -3.28 5.26
C ILE A 31 -24.16 -2.44 4.04
N GLU A 32 -24.48 -3.04 2.91
CA GLU A 32 -24.91 -2.28 1.72
C GLU A 32 -26.28 -1.64 1.89
N ALA A 33 -27.20 -2.31 2.59
CA ALA A 33 -28.57 -1.84 2.77
C ALA A 33 -28.74 -0.76 3.87
N ASP A 34 -27.79 -0.64 4.81
CA ASP A 34 -27.92 0.22 5.99
C ASP A 34 -26.75 1.19 6.17
N ALA A 35 -27.02 2.48 5.95
CA ALA A 35 -26.05 3.57 6.11
C ALA A 35 -25.54 3.74 7.56
N ALA A 36 -26.34 3.40 8.57
CA ALA A 36 -25.92 3.44 9.96
C ALA A 36 -24.93 2.31 10.28
N LEU A 37 -25.14 1.12 9.71
CA LEU A 37 -24.17 0.02 9.80
C LEU A 37 -22.87 0.33 9.06
N GLN A 38 -22.93 0.96 7.88
CA GLN A 38 -21.71 1.44 7.20
C GLN A 38 -20.92 2.41 8.07
N SER A 39 -21.60 3.36 8.69
CA SER A 39 -20.96 4.38 9.54
C SER A 39 -20.36 3.78 10.82
N SER A 40 -20.97 2.73 11.37
CA SER A 40 -20.55 2.10 12.63
C SER A 40 -19.49 1.00 12.47
N ILE A 41 -19.49 0.31 11.33
CA ILE A 41 -18.67 -0.89 11.09
C ILE A 41 -17.60 -0.63 10.03
N LEU A 42 -17.97 -0.08 8.88
CA LEU A 42 -17.05 0.15 7.76
C LEU A 42 -16.19 1.40 7.96
N ALA A 43 -16.78 2.52 8.36
CA ALA A 43 -16.05 3.78 8.49
C ALA A 43 -14.85 3.72 9.47
N PRO A 44 -14.93 3.07 10.65
CA PRO A 44 -13.77 2.92 11.53
C PRO A 44 -12.60 2.17 10.88
N PHE A 45 -12.90 1.13 10.09
CA PHE A 45 -11.88 0.36 9.36
C PHE A 45 -11.19 1.23 8.29
N MET A 46 -11.98 2.02 7.56
CA MET A 46 -11.46 2.97 6.57
C MET A 46 -10.57 4.03 7.21
N TRP A 47 -10.97 4.62 8.33
CA TRP A 47 -10.17 5.62 9.05
C TRP A 47 -8.84 5.09 9.55
N VAL A 48 -8.82 3.87 10.11
CA VAL A 48 -7.56 3.21 10.51
C VAL A 48 -6.66 3.00 9.29
N SER A 49 -7.23 2.56 8.16
CA SER A 49 -6.50 2.36 6.91
C SER A 49 -5.91 3.67 6.38
N TYR A 50 -6.68 4.75 6.36
CA TYR A 50 -6.20 6.08 5.96
C TYR A 50 -5.11 6.62 6.89
N PHE A 51 -5.23 6.38 8.19
CA PHE A 51 -4.19 6.76 9.15
C PHE A 51 -2.88 6.03 8.89
N ILE A 52 -2.93 4.71 8.72
CA ILE A 52 -1.73 3.89 8.41
C ILE A 52 -1.12 4.31 7.07
N LEU A 53 -1.95 4.56 6.05
CA LEU A 53 -1.49 5.06 4.76
C LEU A 53 -0.77 6.40 4.92
N GLY A 54 -1.35 7.35 5.66
CA GLY A 54 -0.74 8.65 5.92
C GLY A 54 0.61 8.53 6.63
N VAL A 55 0.70 7.73 7.69
CA VAL A 55 1.97 7.49 8.41
C VAL A 55 3.01 6.84 7.49
N THR A 56 2.61 5.90 6.65
CA THR A 56 3.50 5.21 5.70
C THR A 56 4.06 6.21 4.69
N VAL A 57 3.20 7.00 4.05
CA VAL A 57 3.62 8.01 3.06
C VAL A 57 4.56 9.02 3.69
N LEU A 58 4.22 9.57 4.86
CA LEU A 58 5.07 10.53 5.58
C LEU A 58 6.43 9.93 5.95
N SER A 59 6.45 8.69 6.42
CA SER A 59 7.69 8.00 6.77
C SER A 59 8.57 7.79 5.54
N VAL A 60 8.00 7.31 4.43
CA VAL A 60 8.73 7.08 3.18
C VAL A 60 9.32 8.38 2.65
N LEU A 61 8.53 9.46 2.61
CA LEU A 61 9.00 10.77 2.17
C LEU A 61 10.13 11.29 3.08
N PHE A 62 9.95 11.21 4.40
CA PHE A 62 10.96 11.63 5.37
C PHE A 62 12.27 10.86 5.18
N PHE A 63 12.23 9.53 5.10
CA PHE A 63 13.41 8.70 4.92
C PHE A 63 14.06 8.87 3.55
N ALA A 64 13.26 9.06 2.48
CA ALA A 64 13.78 9.30 1.14
C ALA A 64 14.54 10.63 1.07
N ILE A 65 13.98 11.71 1.62
CA ILE A 65 14.64 13.02 1.69
C ILE A 65 15.90 12.93 2.55
N LYS A 66 15.79 12.34 3.74
CA LYS A 66 16.94 12.16 4.64
C LYS A 66 18.08 11.39 3.95
N ALA A 67 17.75 10.31 3.22
CA ALA A 67 18.73 9.49 2.51
C ALA A 67 19.45 10.24 1.38
N LEU A 68 18.83 11.28 0.80
CA LEU A 68 19.47 12.13 -0.20
C LEU A 68 20.60 12.98 0.39
N PHE A 69 20.41 13.49 1.63
CA PHE A 69 21.37 14.37 2.30
C PHE A 69 22.44 13.64 3.10
N THR A 70 22.15 12.43 3.62
CA THR A 70 23.09 11.71 4.49
C THR A 70 23.83 10.56 3.79
N GLY A 71 23.37 10.15 2.60
CA GLY A 71 23.83 8.94 1.92
C GLY A 71 24.73 9.19 0.70
N ASN A 72 25.12 8.10 0.03
CA ASN A 72 25.75 8.19 -1.28
C ASN A 72 24.69 8.57 -2.32
N ILE A 73 24.69 9.84 -2.71
CA ILE A 73 23.68 10.40 -3.62
C ILE A 73 23.57 9.63 -4.94
N LYS A 74 24.67 9.11 -5.49
CA LYS A 74 24.64 8.33 -6.74
C LYS A 74 23.84 7.04 -6.58
N LYS A 75 24.04 6.31 -5.47
CA LYS A 75 23.27 5.08 -5.18
C LYS A 75 21.80 5.41 -4.89
N THR A 76 21.53 6.46 -4.13
CA THR A 76 20.16 6.91 -3.84
C THR A 76 19.42 7.29 -5.13
N LEU A 77 20.07 8.03 -6.03
CA LEU A 77 19.48 8.47 -7.30
C LEU A 77 19.24 7.30 -8.25
N PHE A 78 20.13 6.30 -8.27
CA PHE A 78 19.94 5.08 -9.05
C PHE A 78 18.73 4.27 -8.55
N SER A 79 18.60 4.10 -7.23
CA SER A 79 17.45 3.46 -6.59
C SER A 79 16.14 4.20 -6.91
N LEU A 80 16.15 5.53 -6.74
CA LEU A 80 14.99 6.38 -7.04
C LEU A 80 14.61 6.33 -8.52
N GLY A 81 15.60 6.36 -9.42
CA GLY A 81 15.38 6.24 -10.87
C GLY A 81 14.75 4.91 -11.25
N GLY A 82 15.21 3.80 -10.66
CA GLY A 82 14.60 2.49 -10.85
C GLY A 82 13.14 2.43 -10.36
N PHE A 83 12.85 3.02 -9.20
CA PHE A 83 11.48 3.11 -8.68
C PHE A 83 10.56 3.95 -9.60
N ILE A 84 11.04 5.12 -10.04
CA ILE A 84 10.30 5.97 -10.98
C ILE A 84 10.06 5.24 -12.31
N LEU A 85 11.06 4.52 -12.83
CA LEU A 85 10.92 3.74 -14.05
C LEU A 85 9.79 2.71 -13.93
N ILE A 86 9.68 2.02 -12.80
CA ILE A 86 8.59 1.07 -12.56
C ILE A 86 7.23 1.79 -12.55
N ILE A 87 7.12 2.96 -11.92
CA ILE A 87 5.89 3.75 -11.94
C ILE A 87 5.51 4.14 -13.37
N VAL A 88 6.47 4.61 -14.17
CA VAL A 88 6.24 4.99 -15.57
C VAL A 88 5.78 3.79 -16.39
N ILE A 89 6.46 2.65 -16.30
CA ILE A 89 6.05 1.41 -16.97
C ILE A 89 4.64 1.02 -16.55
N SER A 90 4.34 1.08 -15.26
CA SER A 90 3.03 0.73 -14.72
C SER A 90 1.94 1.65 -15.25
N TYR A 91 2.17 2.95 -15.30
CA TYR A 91 1.21 3.92 -15.84
C TYR A 91 0.97 3.72 -17.36
N VAL A 92 2.03 3.42 -18.12
CA VAL A 92 1.93 3.18 -19.57
C VAL A 92 1.09 1.93 -19.87
N VAL A 93 1.26 0.86 -19.08
CA VAL A 93 0.52 -0.40 -19.27
C VAL A 93 -0.89 -0.35 -18.68
N SER A 94 -1.12 0.49 -17.68
CA SER A 94 -2.43 0.63 -17.04
C SER A 94 -3.40 1.45 -17.89
N ASN A 95 -4.64 0.95 -17.94
CA ASN A 95 -5.79 1.65 -18.50
C ASN A 95 -6.70 2.16 -17.38
N GLY A 96 -7.42 3.23 -17.67
CA GLY A 96 -8.47 3.77 -16.81
C GLY A 96 -9.83 3.60 -17.47
N THR A 97 -10.86 3.46 -16.65
CA THR A 97 -12.26 3.56 -17.09
C THR A 97 -13.00 4.41 -16.07
N GLU A 98 -13.95 5.21 -16.54
CA GLU A 98 -14.83 5.94 -15.61
C GLU A 98 -15.55 4.93 -14.72
N THR A 99 -15.44 5.13 -13.41
CA THR A 99 -15.92 4.16 -12.42
C THR A 99 -16.84 4.88 -11.44
N ALA A 100 -18.09 4.43 -11.32
CA ALA A 100 -19.00 4.93 -10.30
C ALA A 100 -18.49 4.55 -8.90
N LEU A 101 -18.40 5.53 -8.00
CA LEU A 101 -18.09 5.32 -6.59
C LEU A 101 -19.36 4.98 -5.81
N ARG A 102 -19.15 4.36 -4.65
CA ARG A 102 -20.21 3.96 -3.72
C ARG A 102 -20.88 5.14 -3.01
N ASP A 103 -20.30 6.33 -3.08
CA ASP A 103 -20.86 7.58 -2.56
C ASP A 103 -21.68 8.36 -3.60
N GLY A 104 -21.90 7.78 -4.79
CA GLY A 104 -22.60 8.43 -5.90
C GLY A 104 -21.72 9.35 -6.75
N GLY A 105 -20.45 9.50 -6.40
CA GLY A 105 -19.46 10.18 -7.24
C GLY A 105 -19.00 9.32 -8.43
N VAL A 106 -18.26 9.92 -9.35
CA VAL A 106 -17.58 9.20 -10.45
C VAL A 106 -16.08 9.45 -10.38
N LEU A 107 -15.30 8.37 -10.48
CA LEU A 107 -13.86 8.46 -10.66
C LEU A 107 -13.61 8.73 -12.14
N SER A 108 -12.91 9.81 -12.44
CA SER A 108 -12.49 10.10 -13.80
C SER A 108 -11.61 8.97 -14.35
N GLU A 109 -11.61 8.80 -15.67
CA GLU A 109 -10.76 7.83 -16.36
C GLU A 109 -9.29 7.94 -15.93
N ASN A 110 -8.77 9.17 -15.85
CA ASN A 110 -7.39 9.42 -15.41
C ASN A 110 -7.16 9.02 -13.95
N GLY A 111 -8.12 9.30 -13.05
CA GLY A 111 -8.03 8.86 -11.66
C GLY A 111 -8.00 7.33 -11.54
N SER A 112 -8.88 6.65 -12.28
CA SER A 112 -8.94 5.19 -12.36
C SER A 112 -7.64 4.60 -12.91
N ARG A 113 -7.05 5.25 -13.93
CA ARG A 113 -5.75 4.85 -14.50
C ARG A 113 -4.62 4.92 -13.47
N TRP A 114 -4.58 5.95 -12.63
CA TRP A 114 -3.56 6.06 -11.56
C TRP A 114 -3.71 4.99 -10.48
N VAL A 115 -4.94 4.63 -10.12
CA VAL A 115 -5.20 3.51 -9.20
C VAL A 115 -4.71 2.20 -9.80
N SER A 116 -5.08 1.93 -11.06
CA SER A 116 -4.61 0.76 -11.82
C SER A 116 -3.08 0.72 -11.92
N ALA A 117 -2.44 1.86 -12.21
CA ALA A 117 -0.98 2.00 -12.27
C ALA A 117 -0.33 1.70 -10.92
N GLY A 118 -0.93 2.14 -9.82
CA GLY A 118 -0.46 1.82 -8.47
C GLY A 118 -0.49 0.31 -8.18
N LEU A 119 -1.56 -0.38 -8.59
CA LEU A 119 -1.67 -1.83 -8.45
C LEU A 119 -0.64 -2.57 -9.31
N VAL A 120 -0.49 -2.19 -10.58
CA VAL A 120 0.52 -2.77 -11.48
C VAL A 120 1.94 -2.57 -10.93
N ALA A 121 2.25 -1.37 -10.43
CA ALA A 121 3.53 -1.08 -9.80
C ALA A 121 3.77 -1.95 -8.57
N PHE A 122 2.75 -2.11 -7.71
CA PHE A 122 2.81 -2.98 -6.55
C PHE A 122 3.09 -4.44 -6.96
N TYR A 123 2.40 -4.97 -7.97
CA TYR A 123 2.61 -6.34 -8.43
C TYR A 123 4.00 -6.57 -9.01
N ILE A 124 4.51 -5.63 -9.82
CA ILE A 124 5.88 -5.69 -10.35
C ILE A 124 6.89 -5.69 -9.20
N LEU A 125 6.77 -4.75 -8.26
CA LEU A 125 7.67 -4.65 -7.12
C LEU A 125 7.59 -5.89 -6.21
N ALA A 126 6.40 -6.41 -5.97
CA ALA A 126 6.19 -7.62 -5.18
C ALA A 126 6.86 -8.83 -5.85
N ALA A 127 6.67 -9.01 -7.15
CA ALA A 127 7.32 -10.09 -7.89
C ALA A 127 8.85 -9.96 -7.86
N LEU A 128 9.39 -8.76 -8.10
CA LEU A 128 10.83 -8.49 -8.02
C LEU A 128 11.39 -8.74 -6.62
N ALA A 129 10.66 -8.37 -5.56
CA ALA A 129 11.05 -8.62 -4.19
C ALA A 129 11.13 -10.12 -3.89
N VAL A 130 10.09 -10.87 -4.28
CA VAL A 130 10.04 -12.33 -4.12
C VAL A 130 11.21 -12.98 -4.86
N LEU A 131 11.43 -12.64 -6.14
CA LEU A 131 12.55 -13.15 -6.93
C LEU A 131 13.91 -12.82 -6.30
N ALA A 132 14.11 -11.59 -5.84
CA ALA A 132 15.35 -11.18 -5.19
C ALA A 132 15.60 -11.96 -3.89
N MET A 133 14.55 -12.22 -3.09
CA MET A 133 14.64 -13.03 -1.88
C MET A 133 14.99 -14.49 -2.19
N PHE A 134 14.37 -15.08 -3.21
CA PHE A 134 14.68 -16.44 -3.65
C PHE A 134 16.11 -16.56 -4.15
N LEU A 135 16.54 -15.67 -5.06
CA LEU A 135 17.91 -15.67 -5.62
C LEU A 135 18.95 -15.46 -4.52
N SER A 136 18.71 -14.55 -3.59
CA SER A 136 19.58 -14.32 -2.43
C SER A 136 19.71 -15.57 -1.55
N SER A 137 18.59 -16.24 -1.29
CA SER A 137 18.56 -17.47 -0.48
C SER A 137 19.30 -18.62 -1.16
N VAL A 138 19.07 -18.83 -2.46
CA VAL A 138 19.76 -19.87 -3.25
C VAL A 138 21.26 -19.59 -3.33
N LYS A 139 21.65 -18.35 -3.64
CA LYS A 139 23.07 -17.95 -3.70
C LYS A 139 23.78 -18.20 -2.36
N LYS A 140 23.12 -17.95 -1.24
CA LYS A 140 23.68 -18.21 0.10
C LYS A 140 23.93 -19.70 0.36
N ILE A 141 23.15 -20.59 -0.24
CA ILE A 141 23.33 -22.04 -0.13
C ILE A 141 24.47 -22.52 -1.02
N ILE A 142 24.56 -22.00 -2.25
CA ILE A 142 25.58 -22.41 -3.24
C ILE A 142 26.96 -21.83 -2.94
N THR A 143 27.03 -20.61 -2.38
CA THR A 143 28.31 -19.93 -2.06
C THR A 143 28.80 -20.28 -0.64
N LYS A 144 28.26 -21.34 -0.04
CA LYS A 144 28.75 -21.93 1.21
C LYS A 144 29.75 -23.02 0.86
#